data_AF-I3CZV0-F1
#
_entry.id   AF-I3CZV0-F1
#
_cell.length_a   1.000
_cell.length_b   1.000
_cell.length_c   1.000
_cell.angle_alpha   90.00
_cell.angle_beta   90.00
_cell.angle_gamma   90.00
#
_symmetry.space_group_name_H-M   'P 1'
#
loop_
_entity.id
_entity.type
_entity.pdbx_description
1 polymer ?
#
loop_
_entity_poly.entity_id
_entity_poly.type
_entity_poly.pdbx_seq_one_letter_code
_entity_poly.pdbx_strand_id
1 'polypeptide(L)'
;MKMTDKDIQKRTCKGICKKFKAFKPSSGGRYDSGQGRCQTCDVWLDHKGARLKDGSQATEDSLGWWCICCNFRIRQKPRNRLYKEKFKARMEIE
;
A
#
# COMPACT_ATOMS: atom_id res chain seq x y z
N MET A 1 -27.09 4.55 -4.12
CA MET A 1 -26.53 5.76 -3.47
C MET A 1 -25.59 6.45 -4.46
N LYS A 2 -25.79 7.74 -4.74
CA LYS A 2 -24.87 8.53 -5.60
C LYS A 2 -23.69 8.98 -4.74
N MET A 3 -22.46 8.78 -5.22
CA MET A 3 -21.27 9.33 -4.58
C MET A 3 -21.26 10.86 -4.73
N THR A 4 -20.81 11.57 -3.69
CA THR A 4 -20.65 13.03 -3.78
C THR A 4 -19.35 13.39 -4.51
N ASP A 5 -19.27 14.59 -5.08
CA ASP A 5 -18.04 15.08 -5.73
C ASP A 5 -16.85 15.11 -4.77
N LYS A 6 -17.10 15.41 -3.49
CA LYS A 6 -16.08 15.35 -2.43
C LYS A 6 -15.52 13.94 -2.25
N ASP A 7 -16.34 12.91 -2.39
CA ASP A 7 -15.89 11.51 -2.30
C ASP A 7 -15.07 11.10 -3.53
N ILE A 8 -15.47 11.55 -4.73
CA ILE A 8 -14.72 11.33 -5.97
C ILE A 8 -13.33 11.98 -5.89
N GLN A 9 -13.27 13.23 -5.44
CA GLN A 9 -12.01 13.97 -5.31
C GLN A 9 -11.06 13.32 -4.29
N LYS A 10 -11.59 12.78 -3.18
CA LYS A 10 -10.79 12.02 -2.21
C LYS A 10 -10.24 10.72 -2.78
N ARG A 11 -10.95 10.09 -3.72
CA ARG A 11 -10.60 8.79 -4.32
C ARG A 11 -9.79 8.88 -5.61
N THR A 12 -9.46 10.09 -6.06
CA THR A 12 -8.65 10.30 -7.27
C THR A 12 -7.17 10.46 -6.92
N CYS A 13 -6.27 9.95 -7.77
CA CYS A 13 -4.84 10.16 -7.60
C CYS A 13 -4.48 11.63 -7.83
N LYS A 14 -3.80 12.24 -6.85
CA LYS A 14 -3.32 13.63 -6.86
C LYS A 14 -1.81 13.74 -7.07
N GLY A 15 -1.11 12.63 -7.31
CA GLY A 15 0.34 12.59 -7.49
C GLY A 15 1.21 12.72 -6.23
N ILE A 16 0.64 13.03 -5.06
CA ILE A 16 1.38 13.23 -3.79
C ILE A 16 2.20 11.99 -3.39
N CYS A 17 1.66 10.80 -3.62
CA CYS A 17 2.31 9.53 -3.31
C CYS A 17 3.63 9.30 -4.07
N LYS A 18 3.86 9.98 -5.19
CA LYS A 18 5.10 9.84 -5.97
C LYS A 18 6.35 10.25 -5.19
N LYS A 19 6.21 11.16 -4.22
CA LYS A 19 7.31 11.59 -3.32
C LYS A 19 7.77 10.48 -2.36
N PHE A 20 6.90 9.51 -2.10
CA PHE A 20 7.13 8.38 -1.20
C PHE A 20 7.33 7.07 -1.98
N LYS A 21 7.66 7.17 -3.27
CA LYS A 21 7.82 6.01 -4.15
C LYS A 21 8.95 5.13 -3.63
N ALA A 22 8.60 3.90 -3.28
CA ALA A 22 9.56 2.87 -2.90
C ALA A 22 10.22 2.25 -4.16
N PHE A 23 11.54 2.18 -4.13
CA PHE A 23 12.32 1.53 -5.19
C PHE A 23 12.23 0.01 -5.09
N LYS A 24 12.57 -0.69 -6.18
CA LYS A 24 12.64 -2.15 -6.12
C LYS A 24 13.75 -2.54 -5.13
N PRO A 25 13.50 -3.44 -4.16
CA PRO A 25 14.57 -3.94 -3.31
C PRO A 25 15.58 -4.73 -4.16
N SER A 26 16.85 -4.68 -3.76
CA SER A 26 17.95 -5.38 -4.45
C SER A 26 17.82 -6.90 -4.36
N SER A 27 17.30 -7.41 -3.24
CA SER A 27 17.00 -8.82 -3.00
C SER A 27 15.60 -8.99 -2.40
N GLY A 28 15.04 -10.19 -2.52
CA GLY A 28 13.71 -10.50 -2.00
C GLY A 28 12.53 -9.95 -2.81
N GLY A 29 11.33 -10.10 -2.28
CA GLY A 29 10.11 -9.56 -2.87
C GLY A 29 9.70 -8.25 -2.22
N ARG A 30 9.02 -7.38 -2.98
CA ARG A 30 8.60 -6.06 -2.49
C ARG A 30 7.75 -6.12 -1.21
N TYR A 31 6.84 -7.08 -1.11
CA TYR A 31 6.00 -7.24 0.07
C TYR A 31 6.80 -7.69 1.28
N ASP A 32 7.81 -8.55 1.07
CA ASP A 32 8.69 -9.01 2.13
C ASP A 32 9.55 -7.84 2.65
N SER A 33 9.94 -6.90 1.77
CA SER A 33 10.65 -5.67 2.14
C SER A 33 9.73 -4.54 2.67
N GLY A 34 8.54 -4.85 3.19
CA GLY A 34 7.63 -3.86 3.77
C GLY A 34 7.00 -2.88 2.76
N GLN A 35 7.05 -3.16 1.45
CA GLN A 35 6.47 -2.28 0.44
C GLN A 35 5.05 -2.71 0.05
N GLY A 36 4.15 -1.74 -0.06
CA GLY A 36 2.79 -1.92 -0.56
C GLY A 36 2.59 -1.29 -1.95
N ARG A 37 1.62 -1.80 -2.72
CA ARG A 37 1.23 -1.19 -4.02
C ARG A 37 -0.13 -0.52 -3.91
N CYS A 38 -0.18 0.80 -4.11
CA CYS A 38 -1.43 1.49 -4.39
C CYS A 38 -1.85 1.17 -5.83
N GLN A 39 -2.99 0.52 -6.01
CA GLN A 39 -3.47 0.11 -7.34
C GLN A 39 -3.99 1.30 -8.14
N THR A 40 -4.69 2.23 -7.48
CA THR A 40 -5.26 3.42 -8.11
C THR A 40 -4.19 4.39 -8.58
N CYS A 41 -3.12 4.57 -7.79
CA CYS A 41 -2.03 5.47 -8.14
C CYS A 41 -0.91 4.79 -8.95
N ASP A 42 -1.03 3.47 -9.16
CA ASP A 42 -0.01 2.58 -9.70
C ASP A 42 1.43 2.83 -9.21
N VAL A 43 1.60 2.88 -7.89
CA VAL A 43 2.89 3.18 -7.26
C VAL A 43 3.15 2.23 -6.09
N TRP A 44 4.44 1.89 -5.92
CA TRP A 44 4.94 1.19 -4.75
C TRP A 44 5.35 2.19 -3.69
N LEU A 45 4.94 1.95 -2.44
CA LEU A 45 5.11 2.85 -1.30
C LEU A 45 5.54 2.03 -0.09
N ASP A 46 6.27 2.67 0.82
CA ASP A 46 6.48 2.19 2.18
C ASP A 46 5.46 2.83 3.13
N HIS A 47 5.65 2.64 4.44
CA HIS A 47 4.78 3.17 5.48
C HIS A 47 4.73 4.71 5.46
N LYS A 48 5.77 5.40 4.97
CA LYS A 48 5.81 6.87 4.90
C LYS A 48 4.79 7.41 3.90
N GLY A 49 4.53 6.66 2.82
CA GLY A 49 3.49 6.95 1.84
C GLY A 49 2.08 6.51 2.23
N ALA A 50 1.88 6.05 3.46
CA ALA A 50 0.66 5.42 3.93
C ALA A 50 0.14 6.01 5.25
N ARG A 51 -1.16 5.80 5.48
CA ARG A 51 -1.87 6.09 6.72
C ARG A 51 -2.79 4.94 7.11
N LEU A 52 -3.22 4.88 8.35
CA LEU A 52 -4.24 3.95 8.81
C LEU A 52 -5.65 4.47 8.53
N LYS A 53 -6.67 3.64 8.80
CA LYS A 53 -8.07 3.95 8.49
C LYS A 53 -8.60 5.15 9.30
N ASP A 54 -8.10 5.32 10.51
CA ASP A 54 -8.40 6.46 11.39
C ASP A 54 -7.68 7.75 10.98
N GLY A 55 -6.77 7.69 10.00
CA GLY A 55 -5.99 8.81 9.52
C GLY A 55 -4.62 8.98 10.17
N SER A 56 -4.28 8.16 11.17
CA SER A 56 -2.95 8.15 11.80
C SER A 56 -1.87 7.69 10.82
N GLN A 57 -0.62 8.10 11.05
CA GLN A 57 0.51 7.74 10.19
C GLN A 57 0.79 6.22 10.30
N ALA A 58 1.04 5.57 9.17
CA ALA A 58 1.44 4.17 9.18
C ALA A 58 2.88 4.00 9.68
N THR A 59 3.14 2.92 10.41
CA THR A 59 4.46 2.47 10.86
C THR A 59 4.91 1.26 10.04
N GLU A 60 6.17 0.85 10.17
CA GLU A 60 6.75 -0.29 9.43
C GLU A 60 5.96 -1.58 9.65
N ASP A 61 5.57 -1.87 10.89
CA ASP A 61 4.87 -3.10 11.26
C ASP A 61 3.35 -3.04 11.07
N SER A 62 2.80 -1.87 10.75
CA SER A 62 1.34 -1.73 10.69
C SER A 62 0.76 -2.34 9.41
N LEU A 63 -0.47 -2.86 9.53
CA LEU A 63 -1.21 -3.43 8.41
C LEU A 63 -2.46 -2.60 8.11
N GLY A 64 -2.99 -2.76 6.91
CA GLY A 64 -4.23 -2.10 6.51
C GLY A 64 -4.01 -0.67 6.03
N TRP A 65 -2.87 -0.40 5.40
CA TRP A 65 -2.48 0.90 4.89
C TRP A 65 -3.47 1.47 3.88
N TRP A 66 -3.61 2.80 3.92
CA TRP A 66 -4.36 3.63 3.00
C TRP A 66 -3.41 4.62 2.35
N CYS A 67 -3.55 4.82 1.04
CA CYS A 67 -2.71 5.77 0.33
C CYS A 67 -3.04 7.20 0.77
N ILE A 68 -2.03 7.96 1.17
CA ILE A 68 -2.18 9.38 1.54
C ILE A 68 -2.67 10.25 0.37
N CYS A 69 -2.51 9.75 -0.87
CA CYS A 69 -2.85 10.47 -2.09
C CYS A 69 -4.32 10.28 -2.50
N CYS A 70 -4.75 9.04 -2.72
CA CYS A 70 -6.06 8.72 -3.29
C CYS A 70 -7.00 8.02 -2.30
N ASN A 71 -6.63 7.91 -1.03
CA ASN A 71 -7.42 7.27 0.01
C ASN A 71 -7.98 5.88 -0.36
N PHE A 72 -7.22 5.10 -1.14
CA PHE A 72 -7.52 3.70 -1.40
C PHE A 72 -6.58 2.81 -0.61
N ARG A 73 -7.10 1.63 -0.23
CA ARG A 73 -6.33 0.62 0.49
C ARG A 73 -5.12 0.20 -0.34
N ILE A 74 -3.94 0.31 0.27
CA ILE A 74 -2.69 -0.17 -0.29
C ILE A 74 -2.65 -1.69 -0.12
N ARG A 75 -2.26 -2.37 -1.20
CA ARG A 75 -2.10 -3.81 -1.16
C ARG A 75 -0.72 -4.15 -0.58
N GLN A 76 -0.70 -4.74 0.61
CA GLN A 76 0.51 -5.21 1.30
C GLN A 76 0.75 -6.73 1.13
N LYS A 77 -0.09 -7.44 0.35
CA LYS A 77 0.04 -8.88 0.09
C LYS A 77 -0.11 -9.22 -1.41
N PRO A 78 0.53 -10.30 -1.90
CA PRO A 78 0.31 -10.79 -3.27
C PRO A 78 -1.16 -11.12 -3.56
N ARG A 79 -1.57 -10.96 -4.83
CA ARG A 79 -2.91 -11.38 -5.30
C ARG A 79 -2.98 -12.87 -5.61
N ASN A 80 -1.98 -13.37 -6.32
CA ASN A 80 -1.92 -14.75 -6.79
C ASN A 80 -1.80 -15.70 -5.59
N ARG A 81 -2.58 -16.78 -5.60
CA ARG A 81 -2.66 -17.77 -4.51
C ARG A 81 -1.30 -18.39 -4.19
N LEU A 82 -0.58 -18.88 -5.19
CA LEU A 82 0.76 -19.48 -5.04
C LEU A 82 1.74 -18.51 -4.39
N TYR A 83 1.74 -17.25 -4.84
CA TYR A 83 2.63 -16.23 -4.25
C TYR A 83 2.20 -15.78 -2.86
N LYS A 84 0.90 -15.86 -2.54
CA LYS A 84 0.41 -15.60 -1.19
C LYS A 84 0.84 -16.69 -0.21
N GLU A 85 0.82 -17.96 -0.64
CA GLU A 85 1.35 -19.10 0.12
C GLU A 85 2.86 -18.94 0.35
N LYS A 86 3.64 -18.67 -0.70
CA LYS A 86 5.08 -18.38 -0.58
C LYS A 86 5.38 -17.19 0.34
N PHE A 87 4.57 -16.13 0.28
CA PHE A 87 4.71 -14.97 1.16
C PHE A 87 4.45 -15.34 2.62
N LYS A 88 3.37 -16.08 2.91
CA LYS A 88 3.08 -16.54 4.28
C LYS A 88 4.20 -17.41 4.83
N ALA A 89 4.66 -18.38 4.04
CA ALA A 89 5.73 -19.29 4.45
C ALA A 89 7.03 -18.54 4.81
N ARG A 90 7.30 -17.38 4.19
CA ARG A 90 8.46 -16.55 4.55
C ARG A 90 8.23 -15.72 5.83
N MET A 91 7.03 -15.17 6.01
CA MET A 91 6.67 -14.37 7.19
C MET A 91 6.52 -15.19 8.48
N GLU A 92 6.31 -16.52 8.39
CA GLU A 92 6.21 -17.42 9.56
C GLU A 92 7.58 -17.91 10.06
N ILE A 93 8.65 -17.66 9.27
CA ILE A 93 10.03 -18.07 9.60
C ILE A 93 10.80 -16.94 10.32
N GLU A 94 10.31 -15.70 10.24
CA GLU A 94 10.77 -14.53 11.01
C GLU A 94 10.00 -14.38 12.32
#